data_AF-A0A7J7GQF9-F1
#
_entry.id   AF-A0A7J7GQF9-F1
#
_cell.length_a   1.000
_cell.length_b   1.000
_cell.length_c   1.000
_cell.angle_alpha   90.00
_cell.angle_beta   90.00
_cell.angle_gamma   90.00
#
_symmetry.space_group_name_H-M   'P 1'
#
loop_
_entity.id
_entity.type
_entity.pdbx_description
1 polymer ?
#
loop_
_entity_poly.entity_id
_entity_poly.type
_entity_poly.pdbx_seq_one_letter_code
_entity_poly.pdbx_strand_id
1 'polypeptide(L)'
;MSFSFFKPSRPKTPQELVKAIKDCLTALDAKIVAEVQALKKALEEVEKNFATMRVMLCGDGEVEPNMDQVSQLTLEICKEDVLALFIHKLPILGWEARKDLVHCWSILLKQKGDSTYCCVQYLENHLELLDFLVVSYDNKEIALNCGNILRECIK
;
A
#
# COMPACT_ATOMS: atom_id res chain seq x y z
N MET A 1 20.74 -15.70 28.82
CA MET A 1 21.10 -14.43 28.14
C MET A 1 19.92 -14.04 27.28
N SER A 2 19.11 -13.09 27.76
CA SER A 2 17.81 -12.76 27.18
C SER A 2 17.98 -11.96 25.90
N PHE A 3 17.44 -12.45 24.79
CA PHE A 3 17.26 -11.67 23.56
C PHE A 3 16.07 -10.73 23.76
N SER A 4 16.30 -9.43 23.80
CA SER A 4 15.23 -8.43 23.81
C SER A 4 15.65 -7.24 22.96
N PHE A 5 15.49 -7.40 21.64
CA PHE A 5 15.72 -6.36 20.63
C PHE A 5 14.47 -6.04 19.80
N PHE A 6 13.28 -6.25 20.35
CA PHE A 6 12.05 -5.70 19.79
C PHE A 6 11.42 -4.77 20.82
N LYS A 7 11.78 -3.48 20.76
CA LYS A 7 10.87 -2.45 21.25
C LYS A 7 9.63 -2.54 20.34
N PRO A 8 8.43 -2.83 20.86
CA PRO A 8 7.24 -2.66 20.06
C PRO A 8 7.19 -1.18 19.68
N SER A 9 7.33 -0.88 18.38
CA SER A 9 6.96 0.43 17.88
C SER A 9 5.54 0.67 18.38
N ARG A 10 5.27 1.84 18.97
CA ARG A 10 3.90 2.23 19.33
C ARG A 10 2.95 1.81 18.20
N PRO A 11 1.78 1.22 18.50
CA PRO A 11 0.82 0.90 17.46
C PRO A 11 0.55 2.19 16.70
N LYS A 12 1.00 2.25 15.44
CA LYS A 12 0.74 3.40 14.58
C LYS A 12 -0.76 3.46 14.42
N THR A 13 -1.36 4.63 14.67
CA THR A 13 -2.76 4.83 14.30
C THR A 13 -2.90 4.70 12.78
N PRO A 14 -4.09 4.33 12.26
CA PRO A 14 -4.32 4.27 10.82
C PRO A 14 -3.86 5.55 10.09
N GLN A 15 -4.15 6.71 10.68
CA GLN A 15 -3.79 8.03 10.15
C GLN A 15 -2.27 8.26 10.09
N GLU A 16 -1.56 7.93 11.16
CA GLU A 16 -0.10 8.04 11.19
C GLU A 16 0.55 7.07 10.19
N LEU A 17 -0.03 5.89 10.00
CA LEU A 17 0.45 4.90 9.05
C LEU A 17 0.27 5.38 7.61
N VAL A 18 -0.92 5.87 7.23
CA VAL A 18 -1.17 6.42 5.89
C VAL A 18 -0.23 7.59 5.59
N LYS A 19 -0.08 8.51 6.55
CA LYS A 19 0.84 9.64 6.39
C LYS A 19 2.29 9.18 6.21
N ALA A 20 2.75 8.23 7.03
CA ALA A 20 4.09 7.68 6.88
C ALA A 20 4.29 7.00 5.51
N ILE A 21 3.30 6.26 5.02
CA ILE A 21 3.33 5.64 3.70
C ILE A 21 3.42 6.70 2.60
N LYS A 22 2.56 7.73 2.66
CA LYS A 22 2.55 8.84 1.70
C LYS A 22 3.89 9.56 1.63
N ASP A 23 4.42 9.94 2.79
CA ASP A 23 5.70 10.63 2.91
C ASP A 23 6.84 9.76 2.34
N CYS A 24 6.83 8.46 2.64
CA CYS A 24 7.84 7.52 2.12
C CYS A 24 7.75 7.36 0.60
N LEU A 25 6.54 7.15 0.05
CA LEU A 25 6.34 6.97 -1.39
C LEU A 25 6.66 8.23 -2.19
N THR A 26 6.34 9.41 -1.66
CA THR A 26 6.67 10.70 -2.28
C THR A 26 8.18 10.96 -2.23
N ALA A 27 8.83 10.60 -1.12
CA ALA A 27 10.28 10.74 -0.99
C ALA A 27 11.08 9.81 -1.92
N LEU A 28 10.48 8.75 -2.47
CA LEU A 28 11.14 7.89 -3.46
C LEU A 28 11.52 8.69 -4.71
N ASP A 29 10.67 9.60 -5.19
CA ASP A 29 10.95 10.39 -6.40
C ASP A 29 12.19 11.26 -6.26
N ALA A 30 12.32 11.95 -5.13
CA ALA A 30 13.49 12.76 -4.83
C ALA A 30 14.77 11.91 -4.68
N LYS A 31 14.64 10.67 -4.20
CA LYS A 31 15.76 9.77 -3.92
C LYS A 31 16.20 8.94 -5.13
N ILE A 32 15.36 8.76 -6.15
CA ILE A 32 15.76 8.13 -7.43
C ILE A 32 16.88 8.94 -8.11
N VAL A 33 16.91 10.26 -7.89
CA VAL A 33 17.96 11.17 -8.39
C VAL A 33 19.18 11.23 -7.47
N ALA A 34 19.07 10.70 -6.24
CA ALA A 34 20.12 10.71 -5.21
C ALA A 34 20.93 9.40 -5.16
N GLU A 35 21.86 9.28 -4.20
CA GLU A 35 22.74 8.12 -4.03
C GLU A 35 21.96 6.78 -3.88
N VAL A 36 22.41 5.73 -4.57
CA VAL A 36 21.82 4.37 -4.57
C VAL A 36 21.58 3.82 -3.15
N GLN A 37 22.46 4.14 -2.20
CA GLN A 37 22.33 3.69 -0.80
C GLN A 37 21.13 4.32 -0.08
N ALA A 38 20.81 5.59 -0.39
CA ALA A 38 19.67 6.29 0.18
C ALA A 38 18.35 5.76 -0.39
N LEU A 39 18.33 5.42 -1.68
CA LEU A 39 17.19 4.78 -2.33
C LEU A 39 16.88 3.41 -1.71
N LYS A 40 17.90 2.56 -1.52
CA LYS A 40 17.73 1.25 -0.86
C LYS A 40 17.10 1.37 0.53
N LYS A 41 17.61 2.27 1.37
CA LYS A 41 17.04 2.52 2.71
C LYS A 41 15.60 3.01 2.66
N ALA A 42 15.25 3.84 1.68
CA ALA A 42 13.88 4.31 1.51
C ALA A 42 12.93 3.18 1.09
N LEU A 43 13.37 2.29 0.20
CA LEU A 43 12.59 1.12 -0.19
C LEU A 43 12.35 0.15 0.97
N GLU A 44 13.37 -0.09 1.81
CA GLU A 44 13.21 -0.89 3.04
C GLU A 44 12.19 -0.26 4.01
N GLU A 45 12.13 1.06 4.09
CA GLU A 45 11.16 1.76 4.93
C GLU A 45 9.73 1.63 4.39
N VAL A 46 9.55 1.73 3.07
CA VAL A 46 8.26 1.48 2.41
C VAL A 46 7.80 0.04 2.67
N GLU A 47 8.69 -0.94 2.53
CA GLU A 47 8.38 -2.35 2.78
C GLU A 47 7.91 -2.59 4.22
N LYS A 48 8.58 -1.99 5.22
CA LYS A 48 8.14 -2.07 6.63
C LYS A 48 6.76 -1.46 6.84
N ASN A 49 6.48 -0.32 6.22
CA ASN A 49 5.16 0.31 6.32
C ASN A 49 4.07 -0.54 5.65
N PHE A 50 4.37 -1.18 4.52
CA PHE A 50 3.43 -2.09 3.83
C PHE A 50 3.18 -3.35 4.64
N ALA A 51 4.21 -3.94 5.24
CA ALA A 51 4.04 -5.05 6.17
C ALA A 51 3.17 -4.67 7.37
N THR A 52 3.35 -3.46 7.91
CA THR A 52 2.50 -2.93 9.00
C THR A 52 1.05 -2.76 8.54
N MET A 53 0.84 -2.22 7.34
CA MET A 53 -0.48 -2.08 6.72
C MET A 53 -1.15 -3.44 6.52
N ARG A 54 -0.41 -4.42 6.02
CA ARG A 54 -0.89 -5.79 5.84
C ARG A 54 -1.37 -6.39 7.17
N VAL A 55 -0.58 -6.28 8.23
CA VAL A 55 -0.97 -6.77 9.56
C VAL A 55 -2.22 -6.05 10.07
N MET A 56 -2.35 -4.74 9.87
CA MET A 56 -3.55 -3.99 10.26
C MET A 56 -4.80 -4.42 9.48
N LEU A 57 -4.64 -4.76 8.19
CA LEU A 57 -5.74 -5.19 7.31
C LEU A 57 -6.13 -6.66 7.47
N CYS A 58 -5.17 -7.55 7.75
CA CYS A 58 -5.35 -9.01 7.68
C CYS A 58 -5.25 -9.70 9.04
N GLY A 59 -4.67 -9.03 10.04
CA GLY A 59 -4.14 -9.68 11.23
C GLY A 59 -2.80 -10.38 10.98
N ASP A 60 -2.19 -10.90 12.05
CA ASP A 60 -0.94 -11.67 12.01
C ASP A 60 -1.13 -13.14 12.46
N GLY A 61 -2.38 -13.60 12.55
CA GLY A 61 -2.77 -14.95 12.99
C GLY A 61 -2.98 -15.07 14.50
N GLU A 62 -2.38 -14.17 15.29
CA GLU A 62 -2.58 -14.08 16.74
C GLU A 62 -3.55 -12.94 17.10
N VAL A 63 -3.52 -11.86 16.32
CA VAL A 63 -4.38 -10.69 16.48
C VAL A 63 -5.31 -10.57 15.27
N GLU A 64 -6.61 -10.64 15.51
CA GLU A 64 -7.62 -10.38 14.48
C GLU A 64 -7.64 -8.89 14.08
N PRO A 65 -7.88 -8.57 12.79
CA PRO A 65 -7.94 -7.19 12.34
C PRO A 65 -9.12 -6.46 13.00
N ASN A 66 -8.85 -5.28 13.55
CA ASN A 66 -9.90 -4.42 14.08
C ASN A 66 -10.62 -3.70 12.93
N MET A 67 -11.90 -4.03 12.73
CA MET A 67 -12.71 -3.51 11.61
C MET A 67 -12.86 -1.98 11.62
N ASP A 68 -12.87 -1.33 12.79
CA ASP A 68 -12.91 0.13 12.88
C ASP A 68 -11.59 0.74 12.38
N GLN A 69 -10.46 0.14 12.75
CA GLN A 69 -9.14 0.56 12.27
C GLN A 69 -8.98 0.33 10.77
N VAL A 70 -9.48 -0.79 10.24
CA VAL A 70 -9.46 -1.11 8.81
C VAL A 70 -10.31 -0.12 8.02
N SER A 71 -11.51 0.21 8.52
CA SER A 71 -12.40 1.19 7.89
C SER A 71 -11.77 2.58 7.88
N GLN A 72 -11.21 3.01 9.02
CA GLN A 72 -10.51 4.29 9.15
C GLN A 72 -9.28 4.35 8.23
N LEU A 73 -8.50 3.28 8.15
CA LEU A 73 -7.34 3.19 7.26
C LEU A 73 -7.74 3.36 5.79
N THR A 74 -8.80 2.67 5.38
CA THR A 74 -9.32 2.72 4.00
C THR A 74 -9.75 4.14 3.62
N LEU A 75 -10.48 4.81 4.51
CA LEU A 75 -10.93 6.19 4.31
C LEU A 75 -9.74 7.16 4.17
N GLU A 76 -8.75 7.05 5.05
CA GLU A 76 -7.57 7.93 5.00
C GLU A 76 -6.70 7.66 3.77
N ILE A 77 -6.55 6.41 3.32
CA ILE A 77 -5.83 6.08 2.07
C ILE A 77 -6.47 6.77 0.88
N CYS A 78 -7.80 6.77 0.80
CA CYS A 78 -8.53 7.41 -0.29
C CYS A 78 -8.46 8.95 -0.18
N LYS A 79 -8.59 9.50 1.03
CA LYS A 79 -8.55 10.94 1.28
C LYS A 79 -7.18 11.56 1.01
N GLU A 80 -6.11 10.83 1.29
CA GLU A 80 -4.73 11.31 1.13
C GLU A 80 -4.12 10.97 -0.25
N ASP A 81 -4.92 10.45 -1.18
CA ASP A 81 -4.50 10.03 -2.54
C ASP A 81 -3.38 8.98 -2.57
N VAL A 82 -3.26 8.20 -1.49
CA VAL A 82 -2.22 7.16 -1.38
C VAL A 82 -2.48 6.01 -2.34
N LEU A 83 -3.75 5.79 -2.68
CA LEU A 83 -4.19 4.77 -3.62
C LEU A 83 -3.60 4.98 -5.03
N ALA A 84 -3.50 6.23 -5.48
CA ALA A 84 -2.82 6.59 -6.73
C ALA A 84 -1.30 6.36 -6.63
N LEU A 85 -0.69 6.70 -5.49
CA LEU A 85 0.75 6.49 -5.26
C LEU A 85 1.13 5.02 -5.31
N PHE A 86 0.28 4.11 -4.82
CA PHE A 86 0.50 2.67 -4.91
C PHE A 86 0.69 2.19 -6.35
N ILE A 87 -0.15 2.68 -7.26
CA ILE A 87 -0.11 2.33 -8.68
C ILE A 87 1.13 2.94 -9.32
N HIS A 88 1.35 4.25 -9.16
CA HIS A 88 2.46 4.94 -9.80
C HIS A 88 3.84 4.48 -9.32
N LYS A 89 3.97 4.08 -8.06
CA LYS A 89 5.26 3.60 -7.50
C LYS A 89 5.48 2.11 -7.68
N LEU A 90 4.48 1.34 -8.12
CA LEU A 90 4.57 -0.10 -8.35
C LEU A 90 5.84 -0.56 -9.09
N PRO A 91 6.31 0.11 -10.17
CA PRO A 91 7.53 -0.29 -10.89
C PRO A 91 8.81 -0.19 -10.06
N ILE A 92 8.86 0.70 -9.08
CA ILE A 92 10.06 1.01 -8.29
C ILE A 92 10.14 0.14 -7.02
N LEU A 93 9.00 -0.37 -6.55
CA LEU A 93 8.93 -1.19 -5.35
C LEU A 93 9.66 -2.53 -5.51
N GLY A 94 10.20 -3.05 -4.40
CA GLY A 94 10.76 -4.40 -4.33
C GLY A 94 9.69 -5.49 -4.41
N TRP A 95 10.11 -6.73 -4.70
CA TRP A 95 9.20 -7.87 -4.90
C TRP A 95 8.26 -8.13 -3.71
N GLU A 96 8.78 -8.10 -2.48
CA GLU A 96 7.97 -8.35 -1.28
C GLU A 96 6.94 -7.24 -1.07
N ALA A 97 7.35 -5.97 -1.21
CA ALA A 97 6.44 -4.82 -1.14
C ALA A 97 5.34 -4.88 -2.20
N ARG A 98 5.65 -5.31 -3.44
CA ARG A 98 4.63 -5.50 -4.49
C ARG A 98 3.63 -6.61 -4.13
N LYS A 99 4.09 -7.71 -3.53
CA LYS A 99 3.24 -8.83 -3.09
C LYS A 99 2.27 -8.36 -1.99
N ASP A 100 2.80 -7.68 -0.98
CA ASP A 100 2.01 -7.14 0.13
C ASP A 100 1.00 -6.11 -0.36
N LEU A 101 1.40 -5.26 -1.29
CA LEU A 101 0.52 -4.26 -1.88
C LEU A 101 -0.66 -4.90 -2.61
N VAL A 102 -0.42 -5.90 -3.46
CA VAL A 102 -1.50 -6.61 -4.18
C VAL A 102 -2.46 -7.27 -3.20
N HIS A 103 -1.95 -7.85 -2.11
CA HIS A 103 -2.79 -8.46 -1.10
C HIS A 103 -3.65 -7.41 -0.38
N CYS A 104 -3.04 -6.33 0.12
CA CYS A 104 -3.74 -5.22 0.77
C CYS A 104 -4.78 -4.59 -0.17
N TRP A 105 -4.45 -4.42 -1.44
CA TRP A 105 -5.36 -3.89 -2.47
C TRP A 105 -6.66 -4.69 -2.55
N SER A 106 -6.56 -6.02 -2.59
CA SER A 106 -7.72 -6.90 -2.68
C SER A 106 -8.66 -6.77 -1.46
N ILE A 107 -8.11 -6.40 -0.30
CA ILE A 107 -8.88 -6.19 0.92
C ILE A 107 -9.49 -4.79 0.91
N LEU A 108 -8.70 -3.77 0.59
CA LEU A 108 -9.13 -2.37 0.51
C LEU A 108 -10.32 -2.20 -0.45
N LEU A 109 -10.27 -2.83 -1.63
CA LEU A 109 -11.40 -2.78 -2.59
C LEU A 109 -12.68 -3.44 -2.06
N LYS A 110 -12.55 -4.43 -1.17
CA LYS A 110 -13.69 -5.16 -0.58
C LYS A 110 -14.21 -4.49 0.69
N GLN A 111 -13.50 -3.50 1.23
CA GLN A 111 -13.95 -2.77 2.40
C GLN A 111 -15.15 -1.87 2.05
N LYS A 112 -16.28 -2.20 2.68
CA LYS A 112 -17.51 -1.45 2.56
C LYS A 112 -17.54 -0.39 3.67
N GLY A 113 -17.67 0.88 3.29
CA GLY A 113 -17.98 1.94 4.23
C GLY A 113 -19.46 1.94 4.61
N ASP A 114 -19.99 3.09 5.02
CA ASP A 114 -21.38 3.21 5.50
C ASP A 114 -22.45 2.90 4.43
N SER A 115 -22.13 3.01 3.14
CA SER A 115 -23.04 2.63 2.05
C SER A 115 -22.37 2.36 0.70
N THR A 116 -21.10 2.73 0.52
CA THR A 116 -20.34 2.58 -0.73
C THR A 116 -18.94 2.02 -0.50
N TYR A 117 -18.34 1.47 -1.55
CA TYR A 117 -16.94 1.07 -1.56
C TYR A 117 -16.07 2.30 -1.84
N CYS A 118 -15.43 2.85 -0.80
CA CYS A 118 -14.68 4.11 -0.88
C CYS A 118 -13.56 4.04 -1.94
N CYS A 119 -12.83 2.93 -1.99
CA CYS A 119 -11.79 2.72 -3.00
C CYS A 119 -12.34 2.58 -4.43
N VAL A 120 -13.53 2.02 -4.61
CA VAL A 120 -14.15 1.89 -5.94
C VAL A 120 -14.59 3.27 -6.43
N GLN A 121 -15.26 4.05 -5.58
CA GLN A 121 -15.61 5.44 -5.92
C GLN A 121 -14.38 6.29 -6.22
N TYR A 122 -13.28 6.06 -5.50
CA TYR A 122 -12.02 6.72 -5.80
C TYR A 122 -11.53 6.36 -7.21
N LEU A 123 -11.53 5.07 -7.58
CA LEU A 123 -11.11 4.63 -8.91
C LEU A 123 -12.04 5.13 -10.04
N GLU A 124 -13.34 5.19 -9.81
CA GLU A 124 -14.30 5.75 -10.78
C GLU A 124 -14.01 7.22 -11.11
N ASN A 125 -13.49 7.97 -10.15
CA ASN A 125 -13.09 9.37 -10.33
C ASN A 125 -11.66 9.53 -10.90
N HIS A 126 -10.87 8.45 -10.93
CA HIS A 126 -9.45 8.45 -11.34
C HIS A 126 -9.16 7.31 -12.33
N LEU A 127 -9.90 7.28 -13.45
CA LEU A 127 -9.79 6.23 -14.48
C LEU A 127 -8.39 6.16 -15.11
N GLU A 128 -7.63 7.25 -15.08
CA GLU A 128 -6.23 7.29 -15.54
C GLU A 128 -5.32 6.30 -14.80
N LEU A 129 -5.70 5.90 -13.58
CA LEU A 129 -4.98 4.88 -12.83
C LEU A 129 -5.13 3.49 -13.47
N LEU A 130 -6.29 3.20 -14.05
CA LEU A 130 -6.53 1.96 -14.79
C LEU A 130 -5.74 1.95 -16.09
N ASP A 131 -5.70 3.08 -16.81
CA ASP A 131 -4.88 3.24 -18.01
C ASP A 131 -3.40 3.02 -17.70
N PHE A 132 -2.91 3.59 -16.60
CA PHE A 132 -1.52 3.38 -16.15
C PHE A 132 -1.23 1.91 -15.84
N LEU A 133 -2.15 1.19 -15.18
CA LEU A 133 -1.99 -0.24 -14.90
C LEU A 133 -1.93 -1.06 -16.19
N VAL A 134 -2.74 -0.71 -17.20
CA VAL A 134 -2.73 -1.36 -18.52
C VAL A 134 -1.39 -1.10 -19.23
N VAL A 135 -0.92 0.15 -19.28
CA VAL A 135 0.40 0.47 -19.88
C VAL A 135 1.54 -0.24 -19.14
N SER A 136 1.42 -0.38 -17.82
CA SER A 136 2.42 -1.05 -16.99
C SER A 136 2.55 -2.56 -17.26
N TYR A 137 1.66 -3.18 -18.04
CA TYR A 137 1.81 -4.57 -18.49
C TYR A 137 3.04 -4.80 -19.38
N ASP A 138 3.50 -3.76 -20.07
CA ASP A 138 4.70 -3.87 -20.92
C ASP A 138 5.95 -4.14 -20.07
N ASN A 139 5.93 -3.77 -18.79
CA ASN A 139 6.98 -4.11 -17.84
C ASN A 139 6.77 -5.52 -17.28
N LYS A 140 7.54 -6.47 -17.82
CA LYS A 140 7.50 -7.90 -17.44
C LYS A 140 7.67 -8.17 -15.94
N GLU A 141 8.37 -7.30 -15.20
CA GLU A 141 8.60 -7.49 -13.77
C GLU A 141 7.37 -7.20 -12.89
N ILE A 142 6.46 -6.36 -13.37
CA ILE A 142 5.24 -5.98 -12.64
C ILE A 142 3.95 -6.42 -13.32
N ALA A 143 4.01 -6.91 -14.56
CA ALA A 143 2.83 -7.30 -15.34
C ALA A 143 1.88 -8.23 -14.58
N LEU A 144 2.42 -9.18 -13.82
CA LEU A 144 1.61 -10.08 -12.99
C LEU A 144 0.90 -9.34 -11.85
N ASN A 145 1.59 -8.43 -11.18
CA ASN A 145 1.04 -7.60 -10.10
C ASN A 145 -0.03 -6.65 -10.64
N CYS A 146 0.24 -5.95 -11.75
CA CYS A 146 -0.72 -5.10 -12.44
C CYS A 146 -1.99 -5.88 -12.80
N GLY A 147 -1.83 -7.10 -13.32
CA GLY A 147 -2.96 -7.94 -13.68
C GLY A 147 -3.77 -8.46 -12.50
N ASN A 148 -3.13 -8.73 -11.36
CA ASN A 148 -3.85 -9.07 -10.14
C ASN A 148 -4.67 -7.88 -9.63
N ILE A 149 -4.09 -6.67 -9.65
CA ILE A 149 -4.77 -5.43 -9.26
C ILE A 149 -5.97 -5.18 -10.16
N LEU A 150 -5.78 -5.19 -11.49
CA LEU A 150 -6.86 -4.98 -12.46
C LEU A 150 -7.97 -6.02 -12.35
N ARG A 151 -7.62 -7.30 -12.15
CA ARG A 151 -8.63 -8.35 -11.96
C ARG A 151 -9.50 -8.14 -10.73
N GLU A 152 -8.96 -7.59 -9.65
CA GLU A 152 -9.77 -7.23 -8.48
C GLU A 152 -10.63 -5.99 -8.74
N CYS A 153 -10.18 -5.03 -9.57
CA CYS A 153 -11.00 -3.88 -9.97
C CYS A 153 -12.20 -4.25 -10.88
N ILE A 154 -12.14 -5.37 -11.60
CA ILE A 154 -13.21 -5.85 -12.50
C ILE A 154 -14.34 -6.56 -11.73
N LYS A 155 -14.06 -7.07 -10.53
CA LYS A 155 -15.02 -7.83 -9.71
C LYS A 155 -16.01 -6.92 -9.01
#